data_AF-B7KLU8-F1
#
_entry.id   AF-B7KLU8-F1
#
_cell.length_a   1.000
_cell.length_b   1.000
_cell.length_c   1.000
_cell.angle_alpha   90.00
_cell.angle_beta   90.00
_cell.angle_gamma   90.00
#
_symmetry.space_group_name_H-M   'P 1'
#
loop_
_entity.id
_entity.type
_entity.pdbx_description
1 polymer ?
#
loop_
_entity_poly.entity_id
_entity_poly.type
_entity_poly.pdbx_seq_one_letter_code
_entity_poly.pdbx_strand_id
1 'polypeptide(L)'
;MDITSSTKQLVSQVQLLKSKYSDLCSISFIDFYCQCREGSDYLFGSSIGKQIRLVDILQWFLQCVDHQKPIPLIELMWKDIAGPTLGAYQQDERIERGLLKAFISQELKEAVQTWDLQRTEDGGVNLILRNLLNDIDKLESQSTIFQDKVKG
;
A
#
# COMPACT_ATOMS: atom_id res chain seq x y z
N MET A 1 15.20 -3.28 -13.67
CA MET A 1 15.41 -2.03 -12.90
C MET A 1 15.18 -2.42 -11.45
N ASP A 2 16.05 -2.09 -10.51
CA ASP A 2 15.90 -2.57 -9.12
C ASP A 2 15.01 -1.62 -8.29
N ILE A 3 14.25 -2.15 -7.33
CA ILE A 3 13.56 -1.33 -6.31
C ILE A 3 14.58 -0.41 -5.66
N THR A 4 14.29 0.89 -5.65
CA THR A 4 15.21 1.88 -5.08
C THR A 4 15.35 1.70 -3.57
N SER A 5 16.53 2.02 -3.02
CA SER A 5 16.76 1.95 -1.56
C SER A 5 15.78 2.81 -0.78
N SER A 6 15.33 3.93 -1.35
CA SER A 6 14.29 4.79 -0.78
C SER A 6 12.92 4.13 -0.73
N THR A 7 12.51 3.40 -1.77
CA THR A 7 11.23 2.69 -1.77
C THR A 7 11.25 1.56 -0.76
N LYS A 8 12.36 0.82 -0.65
CA LYS A 8 12.53 -0.21 0.41
C LYS A 8 12.42 0.37 1.82
N GLN A 9 13.01 1.54 2.06
CA GLN A 9 12.91 2.25 3.35
C GLN A 9 11.47 2.69 3.64
N LEU A 10 10.81 3.30 2.66
CA LEU A 10 9.42 3.73 2.76
C LEU A 10 8.49 2.55 3.06
N VAL A 11 8.60 1.47 2.29
CA VAL A 11 7.82 0.23 2.48
C VAL A 11 8.05 -0.34 3.88
N SER A 12 9.31 -0.39 4.33
CA SER A 12 9.63 -0.88 5.68
C SER A 12 8.96 -0.04 6.77
N GLN A 13 8.95 1.29 6.62
CA GLN A 13 8.30 2.19 7.59
C GLN A 13 6.78 2.08 7.54
N VAL A 14 6.19 2.00 6.34
CA VAL A 14 4.73 1.88 6.17
C VAL A 14 4.22 0.54 6.70
N GLN A 15 4.96 -0.55 6.54
CA GLN A 15 4.62 -1.86 7.13
C GLN A 15 4.53 -1.81 8.67
N LEU A 16 5.31 -0.96 9.35
CA LEU A 16 5.22 -0.79 10.81
C LEU A 16 3.88 -0.18 11.26
N LEU A 17 3.17 0.52 10.37
CA LEU A 17 1.86 1.11 10.69
C LEU A 17 0.80 0.04 11.01
N LYS A 18 0.99 -1.23 10.60
CA LYS A 18 0.09 -2.34 10.98
C LYS A 18 -0.02 -2.58 12.49
N SER A 19 0.99 -2.17 13.25
CA SER A 19 0.94 -2.22 14.72
C SER A 19 -0.05 -1.20 15.32
N LYS A 20 -0.30 -0.11 14.60
CA LYS A 20 -1.22 0.97 14.97
C LYS A 20 -2.61 0.77 14.35
N TYR A 21 -2.67 0.29 13.11
CA TYR A 21 -3.90 0.05 12.35
C TYR A 21 -4.09 -1.45 12.14
N SER A 22 -4.80 -2.09 13.06
CA SER A 22 -4.97 -3.54 13.10
C SER A 22 -6.25 -4.05 12.43
N ASP A 23 -7.11 -3.15 11.93
CA ASP A 23 -8.31 -3.55 11.21
C ASP A 23 -7.99 -4.12 9.83
N LEU A 24 -8.90 -4.96 9.32
CA LEU A 24 -8.73 -5.69 8.06
C LEU A 24 -8.48 -4.74 6.87
N CYS A 25 -9.21 -3.62 6.78
CA CYS A 25 -9.07 -2.67 5.67
C CYS A 25 -7.70 -2.02 5.69
N SER A 26 -7.28 -1.52 6.84
CA SER A 26 -5.98 -0.87 6.98
C SER A 26 -4.82 -1.81 6.72
N ILE A 27 -4.85 -3.04 7.26
CA ILE A 27 -3.80 -4.04 7.00
C ILE A 27 -3.74 -4.36 5.50
N SER A 28 -4.88 -4.62 4.87
CA SER A 28 -4.95 -4.96 3.44
C SER A 28 -4.48 -3.80 2.56
N PHE A 29 -4.87 -2.57 2.91
CA PHE A 29 -4.44 -1.39 2.16
C PHE A 29 -2.95 -1.11 2.33
N ILE A 30 -2.38 -1.28 3.54
CA ILE A 30 -0.93 -1.13 3.76
C ILE A 30 -0.16 -2.11 2.87
N ASP A 31 -0.59 -3.37 2.81
CA ASP A 31 0.04 -4.38 1.94
C ASP A 31 -0.09 -4.03 0.46
N PHE A 32 -1.29 -3.65 0.05
CA PHE A 32 -1.54 -3.22 -1.32
C PHE A 32 -0.70 -2.01 -1.73
N TYR A 33 -0.62 -1.01 -0.86
CA TYR A 33 0.17 0.19 -1.07
C TYR A 33 1.65 -0.14 -1.25
N CYS A 34 2.22 -1.00 -0.39
CA CYS A 34 3.62 -1.39 -0.50
C CYS A 34 3.91 -2.06 -1.84
N GLN A 35 3.07 -3.02 -2.25
CA GLN A 35 3.19 -3.69 -3.54
C GLN A 35 3.06 -2.71 -4.71
N CYS A 36 2.16 -1.73 -4.64
CA CYS A 36 2.04 -0.71 -5.68
C CYS A 36 3.29 0.17 -5.76
N ARG A 37 3.90 0.54 -4.63
CA ARG A 37 5.11 1.37 -4.61
C ARG A 37 6.31 0.62 -5.18
N GLU A 38 6.50 -0.64 -4.81
CA GLU A 38 7.57 -1.48 -5.35
C GLU A 38 7.36 -1.74 -6.85
N GLY A 39 6.14 -2.08 -7.25
CA GLY A 39 5.79 -2.28 -8.66
C GLY A 39 5.92 -1.02 -9.50
N SER A 40 5.69 0.15 -8.91
CA SER A 40 5.89 1.42 -9.61
C SER A 40 7.35 1.69 -9.92
N ASP A 41 8.28 1.35 -9.01
CA ASP A 41 9.73 1.47 -9.27
C ASP A 41 10.21 0.53 -10.39
N TYR A 42 9.55 -0.63 -10.55
CA TYR A 42 9.85 -1.60 -11.61
C TYR A 42 9.25 -1.21 -12.97
N LEU A 43 7.96 -0.84 -12.97
CA LEU A 43 7.18 -0.62 -14.19
C LEU A 43 7.41 0.78 -14.77
N PHE A 44 7.67 1.77 -13.91
CA PHE A 44 7.80 3.17 -14.32
C PHE A 44 9.21 3.70 -14.06
N GLY A 45 9.73 4.44 -15.03
CA GLY A 45 10.94 5.25 -14.81
C GLY A 45 10.72 6.25 -13.67
N SER A 46 11.82 6.68 -13.04
CA SER A 46 11.83 7.53 -11.83
C SER A 46 11.05 8.85 -11.93
N SER A 47 10.75 9.34 -13.14
CA SER A 47 9.93 10.53 -13.38
C SER A 47 8.41 10.27 -13.32
N ILE A 48 7.96 9.07 -13.68
CA ILE A 48 6.53 8.70 -13.71
C ILE A 48 6.11 8.08 -12.37
N GLY A 49 6.95 7.25 -11.75
CA GLY A 49 6.65 6.68 -10.42
C GLY A 49 6.39 7.74 -9.35
N LYS A 50 7.05 8.90 -9.44
CA LYS A 50 6.84 10.07 -8.57
C LYS A 50 5.50 10.79 -8.76
N GLN A 51 4.79 10.52 -9.86
CA GLN A 51 3.48 11.14 -10.14
C GLN A 51 2.32 10.32 -9.57
N ILE A 52 2.57 9.08 -9.15
CA ILE A 52 1.55 8.23 -8.53
C ILE A 52 1.35 8.71 -7.10
N ARG A 53 0.20 9.34 -6.85
CA ARG A 53 -0.15 9.87 -5.53
C ARG A 53 -0.81 8.77 -4.70
N LEU A 54 -0.75 8.94 -3.38
CA LEU A 54 -1.41 8.04 -2.43
C LEU A 54 -2.91 7.86 -2.73
N VAL A 55 -3.61 8.92 -3.17
CA VAL A 55 -5.03 8.84 -3.55
C VAL A 55 -5.27 7.98 -4.79
N ASP A 56 -4.32 7.93 -5.73
CA ASP A 56 -4.44 7.11 -6.93
C ASP A 56 -4.34 5.62 -6.54
N ILE A 57 -3.42 5.28 -5.63
CA ILE A 57 -3.28 3.93 -5.07
C ILE A 57 -4.54 3.52 -4.27
N LEU A 58 -5.10 4.44 -3.46
CA LEU A 58 -6.37 4.18 -2.76
C LEU A 58 -7.50 3.88 -3.74
N GLN A 59 -7.60 4.63 -4.84
CA GLN A 59 -8.62 4.38 -5.86
C GLN A 59 -8.45 2.99 -6.50
N TRP A 60 -7.22 2.58 -6.82
CA TRP A 60 -6.96 1.24 -7.33
C TRP A 60 -7.32 0.15 -6.32
N PHE A 61 -7.03 0.36 -5.03
CA PHE A 61 -7.41 -0.59 -3.98
C PHE A 61 -8.94 -0.79 -3.95
N LEU A 62 -9.70 0.30 -3.93
CA LEU A 62 -11.17 0.24 -3.92
C LEU A 62 -11.71 -0.43 -5.18
N GLN A 63 -11.13 -0.15 -6.35
CA GLN A 63 -11.49 -0.84 -7.59
C GLN A 63 -11.23 -2.35 -7.51
N CYS A 64 -10.10 -2.77 -6.95
CA CYS A 64 -9.78 -4.19 -6.79
C CYS A 64 -10.77 -4.89 -5.84
N VAL A 65 -11.18 -4.23 -4.76
CA VAL A 65 -12.21 -4.74 -3.83
C VAL A 65 -13.57 -4.85 -4.53
N ASP A 66 -13.99 -3.81 -5.27
CA ASP A 66 -15.27 -3.81 -5.98
C ASP A 66 -15.34 -4.89 -7.08
N HIS A 67 -14.24 -5.07 -7.81
CA HIS A 67 -14.14 -6.04 -8.91
C HIS A 67 -13.78 -7.45 -8.42
N GLN A 68 -13.45 -7.60 -7.14
CA GLN A 68 -13.01 -8.85 -6.51
C GLN A 68 -11.77 -9.46 -7.17
N LYS A 69 -10.92 -8.62 -7.77
CA LYS A 69 -9.68 -9.03 -8.44
C LYS A 69 -8.76 -7.84 -8.66
N PRO A 70 -7.45 -8.07 -8.83
CA PRO A 70 -6.54 -7.02 -9.26
C PRO A 70 -6.97 -6.44 -10.61
N ILE A 71 -6.89 -5.12 -10.75
CA ILE A 71 -7.03 -4.48 -12.07
C ILE A 71 -5.76 -4.73 -12.92
N PRO A 72 -5.81 -4.63 -14.26
CA PRO A 72 -4.68 -5.01 -15.12
C PRO A 72 -3.35 -4.34 -14.79
N LEU A 73 -3.38 -3.07 -14.35
CA LEU A 73 -2.17 -2.37 -13.93
C LEU A 73 -1.52 -3.03 -12.71
N ILE A 74 -2.32 -3.47 -11.74
CA ILE A 74 -1.84 -4.15 -10.53
C ILE A 74 -1.30 -5.54 -10.87
N GLU A 75 -1.97 -6.26 -11.78
CA GLU A 75 -1.46 -7.55 -12.28
C GLU A 75 -0.09 -7.41 -12.94
N LEU A 76 0.14 -6.31 -13.68
CA LEU A 76 1.44 -6.01 -14.27
C LEU A 76 2.48 -5.68 -13.20
N MET A 77 2.13 -4.83 -12.22
CA MET A 77 3.02 -4.50 -11.10
C MET A 77 3.49 -5.77 -10.38
N TRP A 78 2.59 -6.69 -10.02
CA TRP A 78 2.96 -7.90 -9.26
C TRP A 78 3.85 -8.86 -10.06
N LYS A 79 3.61 -9.01 -11.36
CA LYS A 79 4.43 -9.90 -12.22
C LYS A 79 5.90 -9.50 -12.28
N ASP A 80 6.21 -8.21 -12.15
CA ASP A 80 7.55 -7.66 -12.30
C ASP A 80 8.28 -7.42 -10.97
N ILE A 81 7.65 -7.62 -9.81
CA ILE A 81 8.25 -7.47 -8.46
C ILE A 81 8.86 -8.79 -7.95
N ALA A 82 9.17 -9.77 -8.80
CA ALA A 82 9.83 -10.99 -8.32
C ALA A 82 11.18 -10.65 -7.64
N GLY A 83 11.22 -10.75 -6.30
CA GLY A 83 12.34 -10.27 -5.50
C GLY A 83 13.70 -10.91 -5.86
N PRO A 84 14.82 -10.20 -5.64
CA PRO A 84 16.15 -10.66 -6.06
C PRO A 84 16.67 -11.86 -5.27
N THR A 85 15.99 -12.23 -4.19
CA THR A 85 16.29 -13.40 -3.36
C THR A 85 15.05 -14.25 -3.18
N LEU A 86 15.23 -15.55 -2.93
CA LEU A 86 14.15 -16.48 -2.65
C LEU A 86 13.27 -16.01 -1.47
N GLY A 87 13.87 -15.40 -0.45
CA GLY A 87 13.14 -14.88 0.71
C GLY A 87 12.24 -13.69 0.39
N ALA A 88 12.74 -12.73 -0.40
CA ALA A 88 11.94 -11.61 -0.88
C ALA A 88 10.78 -12.10 -1.76
N TYR A 89 11.08 -12.99 -2.72
CA TYR A 89 10.07 -13.62 -3.57
C TYR A 89 8.96 -14.32 -2.76
N GLN A 90 9.31 -15.11 -1.73
CA GLN A 90 8.32 -15.79 -0.88
C GLN A 90 7.45 -14.83 -0.07
N GLN A 91 8.03 -13.70 0.36
CA GLN A 91 7.30 -12.68 1.08
C GLN A 91 6.30 -11.97 0.16
N ASP A 92 6.73 -11.57 -1.03
CA ASP A 92 5.88 -10.94 -2.04
C ASP A 92 4.73 -11.86 -2.44
N GLU A 93 5.05 -13.13 -2.77
CA GLU A 93 4.05 -14.14 -3.10
C GLU A 93 3.04 -14.36 -1.96
N ARG A 94 3.50 -14.32 -0.70
CA ARG A 94 2.60 -14.43 0.46
C ARG A 94 1.66 -13.23 0.56
N ILE A 95 2.16 -12.01 0.33
CA ILE A 95 1.37 -10.78 0.36
C ILE A 95 0.35 -10.79 -0.79
N GLU A 96 0.78 -11.07 -2.02
CA GLU A 96 -0.09 -11.16 -3.20
C GLU A 96 -1.22 -12.18 -3.00
N ARG A 97 -0.90 -13.39 -2.53
CA ARG A 97 -1.91 -14.41 -2.22
C ARG A 97 -2.85 -13.94 -1.10
N GLY A 98 -2.35 -13.20 -0.13
CA GLY A 98 -3.15 -12.57 0.93
C GLY A 98 -4.15 -11.57 0.35
N LEU A 99 -3.69 -10.66 -0.50
CA LEU A 99 -4.50 -9.65 -1.17
C LEU A 99 -5.53 -10.27 -2.12
N LEU A 100 -5.15 -11.29 -2.91
CA LEU A 100 -6.08 -12.02 -3.77
C LEU A 100 -7.23 -12.64 -2.97
N LYS A 101 -6.93 -13.25 -1.81
CA LYS A 101 -7.96 -13.78 -0.91
C LYS A 101 -8.80 -12.67 -0.29
N ALA A 102 -8.19 -11.54 0.04
CA ALA A 102 -8.89 -10.41 0.64
C ALA A 102 -9.86 -9.74 -0.36
N PHE A 103 -9.48 -9.57 -1.62
CA PHE A 103 -10.33 -8.95 -2.64
C PHE A 103 -11.62 -9.73 -2.93
N ILE A 104 -11.56 -11.06 -2.87
CA ILE A 104 -12.76 -11.90 -3.04
C ILE A 104 -13.57 -12.05 -1.75
N SER A 105 -13.09 -11.52 -0.61
CA SER A 105 -13.76 -11.69 0.67
C SER A 105 -14.88 -10.66 0.84
N GLN A 106 -16.05 -11.15 1.25
CA GLN A 106 -17.19 -10.30 1.59
C GLN A 106 -16.88 -9.43 2.83
N GLU A 107 -16.07 -9.96 3.75
CA GLU A 107 -15.64 -9.26 4.97
C GLU A 107 -14.88 -7.96 4.65
N LEU A 108 -13.92 -8.01 3.71
CA LEU A 108 -13.19 -6.80 3.31
C LEU A 108 -14.13 -5.80 2.63
N LYS A 109 -15.03 -6.28 1.76
CA LYS A 109 -15.99 -5.44 1.05
C LYS A 109 -16.90 -4.68 2.00
N GLU A 110 -17.40 -5.34 3.04
CA GLU A 110 -18.24 -4.72 4.07
C GLU A 110 -17.43 -3.76 4.94
N ALA A 111 -16.22 -4.16 5.35
CA ALA A 111 -15.36 -3.33 6.18
C ALA A 111 -14.98 -2.02 5.47
N VAL A 112 -14.72 -2.05 4.15
CA VAL A 112 -14.39 -0.85 3.35
C VAL A 112 -15.53 0.18 3.36
N GLN A 113 -16.79 -0.26 3.36
CA GLN A 113 -17.96 0.64 3.38
C GLN A 113 -18.08 1.44 4.67
N THR A 114 -17.54 0.90 5.76
CA THR A 114 -17.58 1.51 7.10
C THR A 114 -16.21 1.98 7.59
N TRP A 115 -15.19 1.94 6.74
CA TRP A 115 -13.79 2.07 7.14
C TRP A 115 -13.49 3.34 7.94
N ASP A 116 -14.08 4.47 7.55
CA ASP A 116 -13.83 5.76 8.21
C ASP A 116 -14.82 6.07 9.35
N LEU A 117 -15.71 5.14 9.71
CA LEU A 117 -16.83 5.37 10.63
C LEU A 117 -16.79 4.47 11.88
N GLN A 118 -15.62 4.26 12.49
CA GLN A 118 -15.57 3.57 13.78
C GLN A 118 -16.06 4.49 14.90
N ARG A 119 -17.11 4.07 15.61
CA ARG A 119 -17.58 4.76 16.81
C ARG A 119 -16.65 4.45 17.99
N THR A 120 -16.25 5.48 18.72
CA THR A 120 -15.48 5.34 19.95
C THR A 120 -16.40 5.19 21.17
N GLU A 121 -15.88 4.64 22.28
CA GLU A 121 -16.67 4.35 23.50
C GLU A 121 -17.31 5.60 24.13
N ASP A 122 -16.75 6.77 23.86
CA ASP A 122 -17.24 8.09 24.27
C ASP A 122 -18.28 8.69 23.30
N GLY A 123 -18.69 7.96 22.26
CA GLY A 123 -19.67 8.41 21.27
C GLY A 123 -19.09 9.26 20.14
N GLY A 124 -17.76 9.42 20.09
CA GLY A 124 -17.04 10.04 18.97
C GLY A 124 -16.96 9.15 17.73
N VAL A 125 -16.41 9.70 16.65
CA VAL A 125 -16.12 8.98 15.40
C VAL A 125 -14.63 9.05 15.13
N ASN A 126 -13.99 7.88 15.00
CA ASN A 126 -12.60 7.74 14.61
C ASN A 126 -12.49 7.62 13.08
N LEU A 127 -11.80 8.59 12.46
CA LEU A 127 -11.54 8.64 11.02
C LEU A 127 -10.28 7.83 10.67
N ILE A 128 -10.39 6.51 10.68
CA ILE A 128 -9.26 5.58 10.53
C ILE A 128 -8.56 5.77 9.21
N LEU A 129 -9.31 5.78 8.10
CA LEU A 129 -8.76 5.92 6.77
C LEU A 129 -8.03 7.26 6.66
N ARG A 130 -8.65 8.36 7.12
CA ARG A 130 -8.01 9.68 7.10
C ARG A 130 -6.70 9.69 7.88
N ASN A 131 -6.68 9.08 9.06
CA ASN A 131 -5.48 9.01 9.89
C ASN A 131 -4.38 8.16 9.21
N LEU A 132 -4.74 7.02 8.64
CA LEU A 132 -3.80 6.15 7.93
C LEU A 132 -3.18 6.86 6.72
N LEU A 133 -4.00 7.52 5.89
CA LEU A 133 -3.50 8.25 4.72
C LEU A 133 -2.55 9.39 5.12
N ASN A 134 -2.89 10.14 6.18
CA ASN A 134 -2.01 11.19 6.70
C ASN A 134 -0.67 10.64 7.23
N ASP A 135 -0.67 9.46 7.84
CA ASP A 135 0.57 8.87 8.34
C ASP A 135 1.43 8.35 7.19
N ILE A 136 0.84 7.74 6.16
CA ILE A 136 1.58 7.34 4.95
C ILE A 136 2.15 8.57 4.23
N ASP A 137 1.36 9.62 4.03
CA ASP A 137 1.80 10.87 3.38
C ASP A 137 2.98 11.55 4.10
N LYS A 138 2.98 11.53 5.44
CA LYS A 138 4.13 12.00 6.23
C LYS A 138 5.38 11.16 5.97
N LEU A 139 5.25 9.84 5.90
CA LEU A 139 6.39 8.94 5.61
C LEU A 139 6.91 9.14 4.18
N GLU A 140 6.02 9.34 3.20
CA GLU A 140 6.41 9.69 1.81
C GLU A 140 7.20 11.01 1.76
N SER A 141 6.72 12.03 2.48
CA SER A 141 7.36 13.34 2.54
C SER A 141 8.75 13.28 3.19
N GLN A 142 8.90 12.52 4.29
CA GLN A 142 10.18 12.33 4.98
C GLN A 142 11.19 11.56 4.12
N SER A 143 10.73 10.57 3.37
CA SER A 143 11.58 9.78 2.47
C SER A 143 12.08 10.60 1.28
N THR A 144 11.28 11.54 0.79
CA THR A 144 11.64 12.44 -0.32
C THR A 144 12.71 13.45 0.12
N ILE A 145 12.59 14.04 1.32
CA ILE A 145 13.58 14.99 1.87
C ILE A 145 14.97 14.36 2.02
N PHE A 146 15.06 13.06 2.30
CA PHE A 146 16.33 12.35 2.42
C PHE A 146 17.06 12.21 1.07
N GLN A 147 16.33 12.10 -0.05
CA GLN A 147 16.94 12.01 -1.38
C GLN A 147 17.59 13.33 -1.82
N ASP A 148 17.01 14.47 -1.45
CA ASP A 148 17.53 15.78 -1.85
C ASP A 148 18.76 16.19 -1.04
N LYS A 149 18.90 15.72 0.21
CA LYS A 149 20.10 15.98 1.02
C LYS A 149 21.32 15.15 0.64
N VAL A 150 21.15 13.98 0.01
CA VAL A 150 22.26 13.10 -0.39
C VAL A 150 22.84 13.52 -1.76
N LYS A 151 22.13 14.36 -2.51
CA LYS A 151 22.58 14.93 -3.79
C LYS A 151 23.09 16.37 -3.70
N GLY A 152 23.13 16.95 -2.50
CA GLY A 152 23.63 18.31 -2.23
C GLY A 152 25.06 18.33 -1.72
#